data_AF-A0A7V3EK76-F1
#
_entry.id   AF-A0A7V3EK76-F1
#
_cell.length_a   1.000
_cell.length_b   1.000
_cell.length_c   1.000
_cell.angle_alpha   90.00
_cell.angle_beta   90.00
_cell.angle_gamma   90.00
#
_symmetry.space_group_name_H-M   'P 1'
#
loop_
_entity.id
_entity.type
_entity.pdbx_description
1 polymer ?
#
loop_
_entity_poly.entity_id
_entity_poly.type
_entity_poly.pdbx_seq_one_letter_code
_entity_poly.pdbx_strand_id
1 'polypeptide(L)'
;MEGAAVEILYCERCGVRLGAEDLRTGRCRREEERRWCPACSAAIASAPPGSVRAQVLAEPPAVRHPPGAELVSRHASPPSQPVIRKPQAGEEGSRGLRLGPHPLPSRFALAPLAEFTAWPLRLLCQEAGAALACTEMVKARFVVEREASTRKTLERHPDERLCGAQLCGADPGELAEAASRLVHELGFPFVDLNAACPRRRILFEGAGAALLGDPARIERIVRTMADAVRPAPVTVKLRSGLRPDRLLAVEAARAAEAGGAAMLAIHPRFASQGYGGVADRAVSAAVKAAVRVPVMAGGDLRHPGDAEALMEETGCDLAFFGRAAIGAPWLFALRPGEPLFPGWPRFLSVFCRHVRMLAEHLGEGDACLRVRRLAREYARAIPDPDRRAAFYDALKEIASLERCFAYCAALQ
;
A
#
# COMPACT_ATOMS: atom_id res chain seq x y z
N MET A 1 43.91 -4.94 27.83
CA MET A 1 43.10 -3.70 27.84
C MET A 1 41.87 -3.96 27.00
N GLU A 2 40.72 -3.77 27.63
CA GLU A 2 39.40 -4.25 27.23
C GLU A 2 38.97 -3.77 25.83
N GLY A 3 38.43 -4.69 25.04
CA GLY A 3 37.74 -4.40 23.79
C GLY A 3 36.43 -3.68 24.09
N ALA A 4 36.38 -2.38 23.79
CA ALA A 4 35.17 -1.58 23.95
C ALA A 4 34.08 -2.04 22.98
N ALA A 5 32.92 -2.38 23.53
CA ALA A 5 31.72 -2.77 22.81
C ALA A 5 31.27 -1.67 21.82
N VAL A 6 30.98 -2.07 20.59
CA VAL A 6 30.41 -1.19 19.56
C VAL A 6 28.89 -1.24 19.69
N GLU A 7 28.31 -0.23 20.34
CA GLU A 7 26.85 -0.08 20.40
C GLU A 7 26.31 0.82 19.27
N ILE A 8 25.18 0.38 18.71
CA ILE A 8 24.51 0.97 17.56
C ILE A 8 23.39 1.88 18.08
N LEU A 9 23.43 3.18 17.79
CA LEU A 9 22.32 4.09 18.13
C LEU A 9 21.22 3.96 17.08
N TYR A 10 19.97 3.79 17.50
CA TYR A 10 18.82 3.76 16.60
C TYR A 10 18.00 5.04 16.79
N CYS A 11 17.81 5.81 15.72
CA CYS A 11 16.92 6.98 15.75
C CYS A 11 15.52 6.58 15.32
N GLU A 12 14.54 6.64 16.23
CA GLU A 12 13.14 6.30 15.91
C GLU A 12 12.50 7.30 14.93
N ARG A 13 12.97 8.55 14.92
CA ARG A 13 12.47 9.61 14.05
C ARG A 13 12.84 9.44 12.58
N CYS A 14 14.06 8.99 12.27
CA CYS A 14 14.52 8.84 10.88
C CYS A 14 14.81 7.38 10.50
N GLY A 15 14.72 6.44 11.45
CA GLY A 15 14.93 5.00 11.26
C GLY A 15 16.39 4.61 10.99
N VAL A 16 17.35 5.51 11.22
CA VAL A 16 18.78 5.28 10.92
C VAL A 16 19.46 4.61 12.12
N ARG A 17 20.23 3.54 11.85
CA ARG A 17 21.23 2.99 12.77
C ARG A 17 22.55 3.72 12.56
N LEU A 18 23.05 4.37 13.61
CA LEU A 18 24.36 5.01 13.65
C LEU A 18 25.37 3.97 14.14
N GLY A 19 26.31 3.59 13.28
CA GLY A 19 27.49 2.82 13.67
C GLY A 19 28.66 3.71 14.07
N ALA A 20 29.71 3.11 14.61
CA ALA A 20 30.93 3.81 15.05
C ALA A 20 31.64 4.61 13.93
N GLU A 21 31.45 4.24 12.67
CA GLU A 21 32.00 4.95 11.51
C GLU A 21 31.15 6.17 11.11
N ASP A 22 29.83 6.06 11.26
CA ASP A 22 28.89 7.15 10.94
C ASP A 22 29.05 8.30 11.95
N LEU A 23 29.27 7.95 13.23
CA LEU A 23 29.57 8.90 14.31
C LEU A 23 30.94 9.60 14.11
N ARG A 24 31.97 8.87 13.66
CA ARG A 24 33.31 9.44 13.39
C ARG A 24 33.33 10.38 12.19
N THR A 25 32.57 10.06 11.14
CA THR A 25 32.63 10.80 9.87
C THR A 25 31.55 11.86 9.74
N GLY A 26 30.55 11.86 10.62
CA GLY A 26 29.39 12.73 10.50
C GLY A 26 28.63 12.52 9.20
N ARG A 27 28.59 11.29 8.64
CA ARG A 27 27.88 10.96 7.39
C ARG A 27 26.71 10.01 7.60
N CYS A 28 25.53 10.39 7.08
CA CYS A 28 24.29 9.61 7.15
C CYS A 28 24.22 8.56 6.03
N ARG A 29 23.86 7.31 6.36
CA ARG A 29 23.72 6.20 5.39
C ARG A 29 22.47 6.24 4.50
N ARG A 30 21.69 7.33 4.50
CA ARG A 30 20.65 7.50 3.48
C ARG A 30 21.34 7.88 2.17
N GLU A 31 21.29 6.98 1.18
CA GLU A 31 21.93 7.16 -0.13
C GLU A 31 21.43 8.38 -0.93
N GLU A 32 20.31 9.02 -0.54
CA GLU A 32 19.70 10.10 -1.33
C GLU A 32 19.85 11.51 -0.73
N GLU A 33 20.19 11.65 0.57
CA GLU A 33 20.33 12.98 1.20
C GLU A 33 21.46 12.96 2.23
N ARG A 34 22.57 13.64 1.93
CA ARG A 34 23.74 13.78 2.82
C ARG A 34 23.49 14.69 4.04
N ARG A 35 22.30 14.66 4.65
CA ARG A 35 21.93 15.50 5.80
C ARG A 35 21.34 14.66 6.93
N TRP A 36 21.81 14.90 8.15
CA TRP A 36 21.27 14.30 9.36
C TRP A 36 19.95 14.96 9.75
N CYS A 37 19.04 14.20 10.37
CA CYS A 37 17.87 14.81 11.01
C CYS A 37 18.32 15.60 12.26
N PRO A 38 17.53 16.60 12.72
CA PRO A 38 17.91 17.44 13.87
C PRO A 38 18.25 16.65 15.14
N ALA A 39 17.56 15.54 15.39
CA ALA A 39 17.83 14.66 16.54
C ALA A 39 19.18 13.94 16.42
N CYS A 40 19.53 13.43 15.24
CA CYS A 40 20.83 12.82 14.99
C CYS A 40 21.97 13.86 15.05
N SER A 41 21.75 15.07 14.52
CA SER A 41 22.71 16.16 14.58
C SER A 41 23.02 16.58 16.01
N ALA A 42 21.99 16.73 16.85
CA ALA A 42 22.15 17.07 18.26
C ALA A 42 22.92 15.98 19.02
N ALA A 43 22.58 14.70 18.78
CA ALA A 43 23.25 13.56 19.40
C ALA A 43 24.74 13.46 19.04
N ILE A 44 25.09 13.71 17.77
CA ILE A 44 26.48 13.75 17.31
C ILE A 44 27.24 14.90 17.97
N ALA A 45 26.61 16.08 18.09
CA ALA A 45 27.23 17.26 18.68
C ALA A 45 27.47 17.12 20.20
N SER A 46 26.69 16.31 20.91
CA SER A 46 26.76 16.14 22.36
C SER A 46 27.62 14.97 22.85
N ALA A 47 28.21 14.17 21.95
CA ALA A 47 28.97 12.97 22.33
C ALA A 47 30.43 13.30 22.75
N PRO A 48 30.91 12.85 23.93
CA PRO A 48 32.32 13.01 24.31
C PRO A 48 33.24 12.14 23.44
N PRO A 49 34.50 12.54 23.19
CA PRO A 49 35.49 11.68 22.54
C PRO A 49 35.70 10.40 23.36
N GLY A 50 35.43 9.24 22.77
CA GLY A 50 35.81 7.94 23.34
C GLY A 50 34.93 7.37 24.45
N SER A 51 33.72 7.91 24.72
CA SER A 51 32.78 7.27 25.64
C SER A 51 31.34 7.37 25.12
N VAL A 52 30.66 6.23 25.00
CA VAL A 52 29.24 6.16 24.64
C VAL A 52 28.51 5.40 25.74
N ARG A 53 27.61 6.08 26.44
CA ARG A 53 26.55 5.46 27.25
C ARG A 53 25.23 5.63 26.51
N ALA A 54 24.43 4.57 26.46
CA ALA A 54 23.12 4.55 25.83
C ALA A 54 22.17 5.58 26.48
N GLN A 55 21.63 6.50 25.68
CA GLN A 55 20.42 7.25 26.01
C GLN A 55 19.42 7.10 24.86
N VAL A 56 18.24 6.59 25.19
CA VAL A 56 17.05 6.71 24.35
C VAL A 56 16.66 8.18 24.33
N LEU A 57 16.76 8.83 23.16
CA LEU A 57 16.39 10.23 23.01
C LEU A 57 14.86 10.34 22.96
N ALA A 58 14.25 10.60 24.12
CA ALA A 58 12.83 10.96 24.21
C ALA A 58 12.56 12.39 23.70
N GLU A 59 11.31 12.65 23.31
CA GLU A 59 10.83 13.90 22.71
C GLU A 59 11.11 15.16 23.57
N PRO A 60 11.39 16.33 22.97
CA PRO A 60 11.27 17.60 23.67
C PRO A 60 9.78 17.95 23.91
N PRO A 61 9.45 18.78 24.91
CA PRO A 61 8.07 19.00 25.34
C PRO A 61 7.21 19.67 24.27
N ALA A 62 5.91 19.33 24.31
CA ALA A 62 4.89 19.74 23.36
C ALA A 62 4.82 21.26 23.16
N VAL A 63 4.91 21.69 21.89
CA VAL A 63 4.59 23.05 21.46
C VAL A 63 3.07 23.22 21.53
N ARG A 64 2.60 24.15 22.37
CA ARG A 64 1.18 24.52 22.45
C ARG A 64 0.73 25.14 21.14
N HIS A 65 -0.33 24.61 20.54
CA HIS A 65 -1.03 25.24 19.42
C HIS A 65 -1.87 26.43 19.94
N PRO A 66 -1.84 27.60 19.28
CA PRO A 66 -2.83 28.64 19.53
C PRO A 66 -4.20 28.22 18.98
N PRO A 67 -5.31 28.65 19.60
CA PRO A 67 -6.64 28.31 19.14
C PRO A 67 -7.08 29.19 17.97
N GLY A 68 -7.75 28.56 17.00
CA GLY A 68 -8.73 29.21 16.11
C GLY A 68 -8.16 29.97 14.92
N ALA A 69 -8.31 29.39 13.73
CA ALA A 69 -8.50 30.15 12.50
C ALA A 69 -9.61 29.46 11.71
N GLU A 70 -10.73 30.18 11.59
CA GLU A 70 -11.90 29.79 10.81
C GLU A 70 -11.50 29.53 9.35
N LEU A 71 -11.79 28.32 8.88
CA LEU A 71 -11.66 27.97 7.47
C LEU A 71 -12.79 28.68 6.70
N VAL A 72 -12.38 29.66 5.91
CA VAL A 72 -13.23 30.38 4.95
C VAL A 72 -13.82 29.36 3.98
N SER A 73 -15.13 29.12 4.14
CA SER A 73 -15.93 28.41 3.17
C SER A 73 -16.10 29.27 1.92
N ARG A 74 -15.57 28.82 0.79
CA ARG A 74 -16.08 29.19 -0.54
C ARG A 74 -16.22 27.93 -1.37
N HIS A 75 -17.43 27.40 -1.33
CA HIS A 75 -17.91 26.32 -2.18
C HIS A 75 -17.90 26.80 -3.64
N ALA A 76 -16.99 26.25 -4.45
CA ALA A 76 -17.28 26.04 -5.86
C ALA A 76 -17.76 24.59 -5.97
N SER A 77 -19.05 24.40 -6.26
CA SER A 77 -19.63 23.07 -6.50
C SER A 77 -18.80 22.33 -7.56
N PRO A 78 -18.43 21.05 -7.33
CA PRO A 78 -17.70 20.29 -8.35
C PRO A 78 -18.60 20.06 -9.57
N PRO A 79 -18.03 20.00 -10.78
CA PRO A 79 -18.79 19.65 -11.98
C PRO A 79 -19.44 18.27 -11.80
N SER A 80 -20.73 18.21 -12.10
CA SER A 80 -21.68 17.14 -11.78
C SER A 80 -21.62 15.89 -12.68
N GLN A 81 -20.50 15.63 -13.35
CA GLN A 81 -20.36 14.44 -14.19
C GLN A 81 -19.37 13.43 -13.59
N PRO A 82 -19.65 12.11 -13.71
CA PRO A 82 -18.70 11.09 -13.25
C PRO A 82 -17.40 11.21 -14.06
N VAL A 83 -16.36 11.72 -13.39
CA VAL A 83 -15.01 11.97 -13.92
C VAL A 83 -14.37 10.69 -14.49
N ILE A 84 -14.84 9.54 -14.02
CA ILE A 84 -14.47 8.24 -14.52
C ILE A 84 -15.73 7.59 -15.08
N ARG A 85 -15.70 7.19 -16.36
CA ARG A 85 -16.81 6.44 -16.97
C ARG A 85 -17.18 5.31 -16.01
N LYS A 86 -18.44 5.27 -15.56
CA LYS A 86 -18.97 4.06 -14.92
C LYS A 86 -18.76 2.92 -15.91
N PRO A 87 -18.28 1.74 -15.47
CA PRO A 87 -18.18 0.60 -16.36
C PRO A 87 -19.55 0.42 -17.04
N GLN A 88 -19.55 0.34 -18.37
CA GLN A 88 -20.77 -0.04 -19.07
C GLN A 88 -21.08 -1.47 -18.63
N ALA A 89 -22.30 -1.68 -18.12
CA ALA A 89 -22.81 -3.01 -17.92
C ALA A 89 -22.84 -3.70 -19.29
N GLY A 90 -21.85 -4.54 -19.51
CA GLY A 90 -21.64 -5.42 -20.66
C GLY A 90 -20.70 -6.51 -20.13
N GLU A 91 -21.24 -7.49 -19.42
CA GLU A 91 -21.75 -8.76 -19.95
C GLU A 91 -20.65 -9.83 -19.89
N GLU A 92 -20.96 -10.88 -19.12
CA GLU A 92 -20.31 -12.18 -19.03
C GLU A 92 -19.09 -12.38 -18.11
N GLY A 93 -18.23 -11.38 -17.85
CA GLY A 93 -16.96 -11.62 -17.14
C GLY A 93 -17.03 -12.00 -15.64
N SER A 94 -17.91 -11.40 -14.84
CA SER A 94 -17.95 -11.60 -13.37
C SER A 94 -19.20 -12.33 -12.84
N ARG A 95 -20.06 -12.87 -13.72
CA ARG A 95 -21.34 -13.50 -13.31
C ARG A 95 -21.08 -14.61 -12.28
N GLY A 96 -21.28 -14.28 -11.00
CA GLY A 96 -21.23 -15.21 -9.88
C GLY A 96 -20.04 -15.11 -8.93
N LEU A 97 -18.98 -14.33 -9.23
CA LEU A 97 -17.82 -14.27 -8.34
C LEU A 97 -18.10 -13.41 -7.10
N ARG A 98 -17.79 -13.95 -5.92
CA ARG A 98 -18.05 -13.34 -4.62
C ARG A 98 -16.86 -13.49 -3.68
N LEU A 99 -16.73 -12.54 -2.75
CA LEU A 99 -15.86 -12.66 -1.58
C LEU A 99 -16.76 -12.82 -0.34
N GLY A 100 -16.96 -14.07 0.10
CA GLY A 100 -17.96 -14.37 1.12
C GLY A 100 -19.35 -13.89 0.68
N PRO A 101 -20.06 -13.04 1.47
CA PRO A 101 -21.37 -12.52 1.08
C PRO A 101 -21.29 -11.44 -0.01
N HIS A 102 -20.11 -10.90 -0.31
CA HIS A 102 -19.94 -9.68 -1.11
C HIS A 102 -19.81 -9.99 -2.60
N PRO A 103 -20.71 -9.53 -3.48
CA PRO A 103 -20.57 -9.67 -4.93
C PRO A 103 -19.45 -8.80 -5.48
N LEU A 104 -18.70 -9.31 -6.46
CA LEU A 104 -17.62 -8.57 -7.12
C LEU A 104 -18.10 -7.97 -8.45
N PRO A 105 -18.06 -6.63 -8.62
CA PRO A 105 -18.59 -5.97 -9.82
C PRO A 105 -17.69 -6.11 -11.06
N SER A 106 -16.43 -6.54 -10.88
CA SER A 106 -15.46 -6.78 -11.95
C SER A 106 -14.45 -7.85 -11.52
N ARG A 107 -13.48 -8.16 -12.38
CA ARG A 107 -12.37 -9.08 -12.10
C ARG A 107 -11.06 -8.36 -11.77
N PHE A 108 -11.09 -7.05 -11.57
CA PHE A 108 -9.88 -6.25 -11.35
C PHE A 108 -9.87 -5.62 -9.96
N ALA A 109 -8.84 -5.87 -9.16
CA ALA A 109 -8.72 -5.34 -7.81
C ALA A 109 -7.57 -4.33 -7.67
N LEU A 110 -7.63 -3.46 -6.67
CA LEU A 110 -6.52 -2.60 -6.27
C LEU A 110 -5.68 -3.30 -5.19
N ALA A 111 -4.39 -3.48 -5.45
CA ALA A 111 -3.47 -4.03 -4.45
C ALA A 111 -3.22 -3.04 -3.31
N PRO A 112 -3.00 -3.50 -2.07
CA PRO A 112 -2.55 -2.66 -0.98
C PRO A 112 -1.11 -2.18 -1.22
N LEU A 113 -0.91 -0.86 -1.11
CA LEU A 113 0.36 -0.20 -1.39
C LEU A 113 0.64 0.81 -0.29
N ALA A 114 1.61 0.48 0.57
CA ALA A 114 2.04 1.38 1.62
C ALA A 114 2.36 2.78 1.07
N GLU A 115 1.83 3.76 1.78
CA GLU A 115 1.82 5.18 1.50
C GLU A 115 1.08 5.64 0.22
N PHE A 116 0.29 4.78 -0.42
CA PHE A 116 -0.48 5.15 -1.61
C PHE A 116 -1.96 4.82 -1.51
N THR A 117 -2.32 3.67 -0.93
CA THR A 117 -3.70 3.20 -0.84
C THR A 117 -4.44 3.73 0.39
N ALA A 118 -4.32 5.04 0.64
CA ALA A 118 -5.25 5.79 1.48
C ALA A 118 -6.62 5.87 0.78
N TRP A 119 -7.68 6.23 1.52
CA TRP A 119 -9.04 6.25 0.98
C TRP A 119 -9.19 7.05 -0.34
N PRO A 120 -8.48 8.16 -0.58
CA PRO A 120 -8.62 8.90 -1.84
C PRO A 120 -8.33 8.07 -3.08
N LEU A 121 -7.24 7.29 -3.07
CA LEU A 121 -6.89 6.43 -4.21
C LEU A 121 -7.86 5.26 -4.35
N ARG A 122 -8.22 4.63 -3.21
CA ARG A 122 -9.13 3.48 -3.21
C ARG A 122 -10.50 3.86 -3.77
N LEU A 123 -11.04 5.02 -3.36
CA LEU A 123 -12.29 5.55 -3.86
C LEU A 123 -12.24 5.79 -5.38
N LEU A 124 -11.20 6.48 -5.88
CA LEU A 124 -11.05 6.72 -7.33
C LEU A 124 -10.99 5.41 -8.13
N CYS A 125 -10.25 4.42 -7.65
CA CYS A 125 -10.16 3.12 -8.31
C CYS A 125 -11.49 2.36 -8.28
N GLN A 126 -12.23 2.41 -7.16
CA GLN A 126 -13.54 1.74 -7.05
C GLN A 126 -14.62 2.40 -7.92
N GLU A 127 -14.63 3.73 -8.00
CA GLU A 127 -15.47 4.47 -8.95
C GLU A 127 -15.14 4.13 -10.40
N ALA A 128 -13.86 3.84 -10.67
CA ALA A 128 -13.39 3.34 -11.97
C ALA A 128 -13.75 1.87 -12.24
N GLY A 129 -14.31 1.14 -11.27
CA GLY A 129 -14.72 -0.25 -11.45
C GLY A 129 -13.79 -1.28 -10.82
N ALA A 130 -12.84 -0.90 -9.95
CA ALA A 130 -12.11 -1.88 -9.14
C ALA A 130 -13.09 -2.68 -8.26
N ALA A 131 -13.00 -4.01 -8.33
CA ALA A 131 -13.87 -4.95 -7.64
C ALA A 131 -13.76 -4.86 -6.11
N LEU A 132 -12.53 -4.70 -5.63
CA LEU A 132 -12.20 -4.51 -4.23
C LEU A 132 -10.88 -3.74 -4.10
N ALA A 133 -10.64 -3.22 -2.91
CA ALA A 133 -9.38 -2.63 -2.50
C ALA A 133 -9.04 -3.09 -1.07
N CYS A 134 -7.79 -2.89 -0.66
CA CYS A 134 -7.39 -3.00 0.73
C CYS A 134 -6.73 -1.70 1.20
N THR A 135 -6.79 -1.43 2.50
CA THR A 135 -5.98 -0.39 3.14
C THR A 135 -4.50 -0.64 2.89
N GLU A 136 -3.67 0.36 3.19
CA GLU A 136 -2.27 0.05 3.44
C GLU A 136 -2.14 -0.97 4.58
N MET A 137 -1.02 -1.70 4.63
CA MET A 137 -0.81 -2.68 5.70
C MET A 137 -0.68 -1.97 7.05
N VAL A 138 -1.35 -2.49 8.07
CA VAL A 138 -1.18 -2.09 9.47
C VAL A 138 -0.63 -3.26 10.28
N LYS A 139 0.17 -2.97 11.30
CA LYS A 139 0.64 -4.03 12.20
C LYS A 139 -0.49 -4.44 13.14
N ALA A 140 -0.67 -5.75 13.34
CA ALA A 140 -1.71 -6.27 14.23
C ALA A 140 -1.58 -5.70 15.65
N ARG A 141 -0.38 -5.73 16.25
CA ARG A 141 -0.10 -5.10 17.55
C ARG A 141 -0.62 -3.68 17.69
N PHE A 142 -0.44 -2.84 16.68
CA PHE A 142 -0.84 -1.43 16.72
C PHE A 142 -2.37 -1.26 16.69
N VAL A 143 -3.08 -2.19 16.07
CA VAL A 143 -4.54 -2.25 16.12
C VAL A 143 -5.02 -2.68 17.51
N VAL A 144 -4.37 -3.70 18.10
CA VAL A 144 -4.67 -4.19 19.46
C VAL A 144 -4.41 -3.10 20.52
N GLU A 145 -3.29 -2.41 20.40
CA GLU A 145 -2.86 -1.31 21.28
C GLU A 145 -3.63 0.01 21.03
N ARG A 146 -4.51 0.06 20.01
CA ARG A 146 -5.27 1.26 19.60
C ARG A 146 -4.38 2.47 19.30
N GLU A 147 -3.21 2.21 18.72
CA GLU A 147 -2.23 3.23 18.37
C GLU A 147 -2.83 4.29 17.46
N ALA A 148 -2.69 5.56 17.83
CA ALA A 148 -3.26 6.68 17.08
C ALA A 148 -2.74 6.74 15.63
N SER A 149 -1.52 6.25 15.41
CA SER A 149 -0.88 6.16 14.10
C SER A 149 -1.64 5.29 13.09
N THR A 150 -2.50 4.37 13.54
CA THR A 150 -3.29 3.50 12.65
C THR A 150 -4.54 4.17 12.10
N ARG A 151 -5.02 5.25 12.74
CA ARG A 151 -6.32 5.86 12.43
C ARG A 151 -6.44 6.30 10.98
N LYS A 152 -5.43 7.01 10.46
CA LYS A 152 -5.43 7.49 9.07
C LYS A 152 -5.36 6.33 8.08
N THR A 153 -4.55 5.32 8.36
CA THR A 153 -4.44 4.15 7.48
C THR A 153 -5.75 3.35 7.40
N LEU A 154 -6.47 3.26 8.51
CA LEU A 154 -7.75 2.53 8.63
C LEU A 154 -8.97 3.40 8.30
N GLU A 155 -8.78 4.69 8.02
CA GLU A 155 -9.85 5.59 7.63
C GLU A 155 -10.47 5.12 6.30
N ARG A 156 -11.80 5.14 6.24
CA ARG A 156 -12.58 4.80 5.05
C ARG A 156 -13.52 5.93 4.69
N HIS A 157 -13.64 6.17 3.39
CA HIS A 157 -14.69 7.05 2.89
C HIS A 157 -16.03 6.28 2.86
N PRO A 158 -17.17 6.91 3.22
CA PRO A 158 -18.48 6.22 3.23
C PRO A 158 -18.88 5.60 1.89
N ASP A 159 -18.45 6.21 0.78
CA ASP A 159 -18.73 5.71 -0.58
C ASP A 159 -17.78 4.59 -1.05
N GLU A 160 -16.78 4.20 -0.24
CA GLU A 160 -15.98 3.02 -0.55
C GLU A 160 -16.85 1.76 -0.48
N ARG A 161 -16.88 0.99 -1.57
CA ARG A 161 -17.70 -0.21 -1.73
C ARG A 161 -17.16 -1.38 -0.90
N LEU A 162 -16.21 -2.13 -1.46
CA LEU A 162 -15.62 -3.31 -0.82
C LEU A 162 -14.14 -3.04 -0.54
N CYS A 163 -13.86 -2.48 0.64
CA CYS A 163 -12.50 -2.21 1.11
C CYS A 163 -12.19 -3.05 2.36
N GLY A 164 -11.16 -3.89 2.30
CA GLY A 164 -10.69 -4.68 3.44
C GLY A 164 -9.54 -4.00 4.18
N ALA A 165 -9.31 -4.42 5.42
CA ALA A 165 -8.13 -4.00 6.19
C ALA A 165 -7.01 -5.03 6.05
N GLN A 166 -5.83 -4.60 5.61
CA GLN A 166 -4.68 -5.49 5.52
C GLN A 166 -3.87 -5.48 6.83
N LEU A 167 -3.78 -6.64 7.48
CA LEU A 167 -2.98 -6.89 8.67
C LEU A 167 -1.60 -7.46 8.33
N CYS A 168 -0.62 -7.11 9.15
CA CYS A 168 0.72 -7.69 9.14
C CYS A 168 1.11 -8.07 10.58
N GLY A 169 1.56 -9.31 10.76
CA GLY A 169 1.96 -9.84 12.06
C GLY A 169 2.48 -11.27 11.93
N ALA A 170 2.86 -11.86 13.06
CA ALA A 170 3.36 -13.24 13.11
C ALA A 170 2.70 -14.09 14.19
N ASP A 171 2.03 -13.47 15.17
CA ASP A 171 1.34 -14.15 16.26
C ASP A 171 -0.15 -14.40 15.92
N PRO A 172 -0.65 -15.65 15.97
CA PRO A 172 -2.04 -15.97 15.66
C PRO A 172 -3.07 -15.30 16.57
N GLY A 173 -2.76 -15.08 17.84
CA GLY A 173 -3.67 -14.48 18.82
C GLY A 173 -3.81 -12.98 18.59
N GLU A 174 -2.69 -12.28 18.43
CA GLU A 174 -2.64 -10.85 18.10
C GLU A 174 -3.35 -10.56 16.78
N LEU A 175 -3.11 -11.37 15.74
CA LEU A 175 -3.78 -11.21 14.45
C LEU A 175 -5.29 -11.46 14.53
N ALA A 176 -5.73 -12.45 15.31
CA ALA A 176 -7.15 -12.73 15.52
C ALA A 176 -7.85 -11.58 16.27
N GLU A 177 -7.25 -11.07 17.35
CA GLU A 177 -7.78 -9.92 18.09
C GLU A 177 -7.84 -8.67 17.21
N ALA A 178 -6.77 -8.37 16.47
CA ALA A 178 -6.75 -7.25 15.54
C ALA A 178 -7.83 -7.39 14.46
N ALA A 179 -7.99 -8.59 13.89
CA ALA A 179 -9.02 -8.88 12.88
C ALA A 179 -10.43 -8.68 13.45
N SER A 180 -10.68 -9.20 14.65
CA SER A 180 -11.94 -9.03 15.39
C SER A 180 -12.29 -7.55 15.54
N ARG A 181 -11.35 -6.71 15.98
CA ARG A 181 -11.58 -5.26 16.12
C ARG A 181 -11.88 -4.58 14.80
N LEU A 182 -11.11 -4.90 13.75
CA LEU A 182 -11.33 -4.32 12.43
C LEU A 182 -12.75 -4.61 11.92
N VAL A 183 -13.23 -5.84 12.09
CA VAL A 183 -14.57 -6.23 11.60
C VAL A 183 -15.67 -5.70 12.51
N HIS A 184 -15.60 -5.98 13.80
CA HIS A 184 -16.71 -5.76 14.72
C HIS A 184 -16.77 -4.33 15.29
N GLU A 185 -15.63 -3.65 15.45
CA GLU A 185 -15.60 -2.27 15.95
C GLU A 185 -15.54 -1.25 14.81
N LEU A 186 -14.76 -1.51 13.76
CA LEU A 186 -14.53 -0.57 12.65
C LEU A 186 -15.33 -0.91 11.38
N GLY A 187 -16.13 -1.98 11.40
CA GLY A 187 -17.06 -2.31 10.32
C GLY A 187 -16.37 -2.67 9.00
N PHE A 188 -15.14 -3.20 9.03
CA PHE A 188 -14.50 -3.71 7.83
C PHE A 188 -15.24 -4.94 7.29
N PRO A 189 -15.60 -4.97 5.99
CA PRO A 189 -16.36 -6.07 5.39
C PRO A 189 -15.55 -7.38 5.27
N PHE A 190 -14.22 -7.29 5.31
CA PHE A 190 -13.28 -8.40 5.30
C PHE A 190 -11.90 -7.95 5.80
N VAL A 191 -11.04 -8.92 6.12
CA VAL A 191 -9.63 -8.67 6.49
C VAL A 191 -8.68 -9.43 5.56
N ASP A 192 -7.47 -8.91 5.38
CA ASP A 192 -6.43 -9.52 4.54
C ASP A 192 -5.14 -9.73 5.36
N LEU A 193 -4.52 -10.90 5.25
CA LEU A 193 -3.24 -11.20 5.85
C LEU A 193 -2.11 -10.92 4.84
N ASN A 194 -1.19 -10.03 5.21
CA ASN A 194 0.03 -9.82 4.46
C ASN A 194 1.06 -10.91 4.76
N ALA A 195 1.18 -11.88 3.85
CA ALA A 195 2.24 -12.88 3.79
C ALA A 195 3.17 -12.64 2.58
N ALA A 196 3.40 -11.36 2.22
CA ALA A 196 4.07 -10.97 0.98
C ALA A 196 5.11 -9.86 1.11
N CYS A 197 5.09 -9.07 2.18
CA CYS A 197 5.96 -7.90 2.32
C CYS A 197 7.45 -8.32 2.43
N PRO A 198 8.36 -7.81 1.57
CA PRO A 198 9.78 -8.16 1.60
C PRO A 198 10.62 -7.21 2.47
N ARG A 199 10.01 -6.22 3.14
CA ARG A 199 10.75 -5.22 3.93
C ARG A 199 11.51 -5.92 5.06
N ARG A 200 12.83 -5.67 5.15
CA ARG A 200 13.72 -6.31 6.14
C ARG A 200 13.19 -6.27 7.57
N ARG A 201 12.64 -5.14 8.02
CA ARG A 201 12.06 -5.00 9.37
C ARG A 201 10.88 -5.95 9.59
N ILE A 202 10.02 -6.12 8.59
CA ILE A 202 8.87 -7.03 8.65
C ILE A 202 9.34 -8.50 8.66
N LEU A 203 10.33 -8.83 7.82
CA LEU A 203 10.91 -10.18 7.79
C LEU A 203 11.57 -10.56 9.14
N PHE A 204 12.29 -9.62 9.76
CA PHE A 204 12.93 -9.83 11.06
C PHE A 204 11.93 -10.12 12.18
N GLU A 205 10.73 -9.53 12.09
CA GLU A 205 9.62 -9.77 13.04
C GLU A 205 8.89 -11.10 12.74
N GLY A 206 9.34 -11.90 11.76
CA GLY A 206 8.69 -13.15 11.37
C GLY A 206 7.38 -12.98 10.60
N ALA A 207 7.09 -11.76 10.13
CA ALA A 207 5.87 -11.39 9.44
C ALA A 207 6.10 -11.17 7.94
N GLY A 208 5.03 -10.86 7.18
CA GLY A 208 5.13 -10.64 5.74
C GLY A 208 5.61 -11.90 5.01
N ALA A 209 6.54 -11.76 4.07
CA ALA A 209 7.02 -12.91 3.30
C ALA A 209 7.79 -13.96 4.13
N ALA A 210 8.20 -13.65 5.38
CA ALA A 210 8.80 -14.62 6.28
C ALA A 210 7.83 -15.77 6.62
N LEU A 211 6.52 -15.51 6.63
CA LEU A 211 5.50 -16.52 6.87
C LEU A 211 5.53 -17.65 5.84
N LEU A 212 5.98 -17.39 4.60
CA LEU A 212 6.04 -18.39 3.53
C LEU A 212 6.97 -19.57 3.88
N GLY A 213 7.92 -19.38 4.80
CA GLY A 213 8.81 -20.44 5.28
C GLY A 213 8.17 -21.39 6.28
N ASP A 214 6.98 -21.09 6.79
CA ASP A 214 6.27 -21.86 7.82
C ASP A 214 4.77 -21.98 7.46
N PRO A 215 4.42 -22.86 6.50
CA PRO A 215 3.03 -23.07 6.09
C PRO A 215 2.11 -23.47 7.26
N ALA A 216 2.60 -24.26 8.22
CA ALA A 216 1.82 -24.64 9.40
C ALA A 216 1.42 -23.41 10.24
N ARG A 217 2.29 -22.39 10.34
CA ARG A 217 1.93 -21.12 10.97
C ARG A 217 0.92 -20.32 10.17
N ILE A 218 1.04 -20.28 8.84
CA ILE A 218 0.01 -19.64 7.98
C ILE A 218 -1.36 -20.25 8.26
N GLU A 219 -1.47 -21.59 8.24
CA GLU A 219 -2.73 -22.27 8.51
C GLU A 219 -3.30 -21.89 9.88
N ARG A 220 -2.48 -21.91 10.94
CA ARG A 220 -2.91 -21.52 12.29
C ARG A 220 -3.38 -20.07 12.35
N ILE A 221 -2.62 -19.14 11.78
CA ILE A 221 -2.98 -17.71 11.76
C ILE A 221 -4.31 -17.50 11.04
N VAL A 222 -4.45 -18.08 9.84
CA VAL A 222 -5.66 -17.87 9.03
C VAL A 222 -6.87 -18.48 9.73
N ARG A 223 -6.72 -19.65 10.35
CA ARG A 223 -7.77 -20.31 11.14
C ARG A 223 -8.23 -19.44 12.30
N THR A 224 -7.31 -18.95 13.13
CA THR A 224 -7.68 -18.11 14.28
C THR A 224 -8.32 -16.79 13.85
N MET A 225 -7.82 -16.17 12.77
CA MET A 225 -8.45 -14.97 12.20
C MET A 225 -9.86 -15.28 11.69
N ALA A 226 -10.04 -16.34 10.90
CA ALA A 226 -11.32 -16.69 10.30
C ALA A 226 -12.40 -17.05 11.34
N ASP A 227 -12.01 -17.73 12.42
CA ASP A 227 -12.90 -18.02 13.54
C ASP A 227 -13.29 -16.74 14.30
N ALA A 228 -12.38 -15.78 14.47
CA ALA A 228 -12.63 -14.52 15.19
C ALA A 228 -13.57 -13.56 14.43
N VAL A 229 -13.59 -13.61 13.10
CA VAL A 229 -14.33 -12.63 12.28
C VAL A 229 -15.56 -13.18 11.57
N ARG A 230 -15.88 -14.47 11.71
CA ARG A 230 -17.03 -15.09 11.02
C ARG A 230 -18.32 -14.26 11.23
N PRO A 231 -19.12 -13.97 10.17
CA PRO A 231 -19.02 -14.49 8.80
C PRO A 231 -18.14 -13.65 7.84
N ALA A 232 -17.42 -12.63 8.32
CA ALA A 232 -16.55 -11.85 7.44
C ALA A 232 -15.39 -12.70 6.90
N PRO A 233 -15.04 -12.58 5.61
CA PRO A 233 -13.99 -13.39 5.02
C PRO A 233 -12.59 -12.91 5.42
N VAL A 234 -11.66 -13.87 5.48
CA VAL A 234 -10.21 -13.62 5.57
C VAL A 234 -9.60 -13.90 4.21
N THR A 235 -8.75 -13.00 3.73
CA THR A 235 -7.98 -13.17 2.49
C THR A 235 -6.49 -13.20 2.80
N VAL A 236 -5.67 -13.78 1.92
CA VAL A 236 -4.22 -13.87 2.14
C VAL A 236 -3.45 -13.46 0.90
N LYS A 237 -2.54 -12.50 1.07
CA LYS A 237 -1.64 -12.06 0.00
C LYS A 237 -0.25 -12.70 0.14
N LEU A 238 0.18 -13.40 -0.91
CA LEU A 238 1.41 -14.20 -0.98
C LEU A 238 2.44 -13.63 -1.97
N ARG A 239 3.64 -14.20 -1.89
CA ARG A 239 4.73 -14.11 -2.87
C ARG A 239 5.18 -15.51 -3.29
N SER A 240 6.02 -15.62 -4.33
CA SER A 240 6.58 -16.92 -4.78
C SER A 240 7.32 -17.68 -3.67
N GLY A 241 8.00 -16.94 -2.81
CA GLY A 241 8.85 -17.47 -1.74
C GLY A 241 9.80 -16.39 -1.25
N LEU A 242 10.80 -16.76 -0.45
CA LEU A 242 11.80 -15.83 0.05
C LEU A 242 12.89 -15.55 -1.01
N ARG A 243 13.42 -16.60 -1.61
CA ARG A 243 14.52 -16.58 -2.56
C ARG A 243 14.25 -17.56 -3.72
N PRO A 244 14.86 -17.36 -4.90
CA PRO A 244 14.64 -18.21 -6.07
C PRO A 244 15.15 -19.65 -5.96
N ASP A 245 15.60 -20.08 -4.78
CA ASP A 245 16.07 -21.44 -4.48
C ASP A 245 14.92 -22.39 -4.13
N ARG A 246 13.82 -21.87 -3.57
CA ARG A 246 12.67 -22.66 -3.15
C ARG A 246 11.37 -21.92 -3.43
N LEU A 247 10.55 -22.51 -4.31
CA LEU A 247 9.16 -22.09 -4.50
C LEU A 247 8.34 -22.52 -3.28
N LEU A 248 7.74 -21.55 -2.59
CA LEU A 248 6.96 -21.76 -1.36
C LEU A 248 5.48 -21.43 -1.51
N ALA A 249 5.12 -20.68 -2.57
CA ALA A 249 3.77 -20.16 -2.76
C ALA A 249 2.69 -21.25 -2.77
N VAL A 250 2.97 -22.41 -3.37
CA VAL A 250 2.00 -23.52 -3.49
C VAL A 250 1.68 -24.12 -2.12
N GLU A 251 2.71 -24.43 -1.33
CA GLU A 251 2.54 -24.94 0.04
C GLU A 251 1.83 -23.91 0.93
N ALA A 252 2.22 -22.65 0.84
CA ALA A 252 1.61 -21.55 1.59
C ALA A 252 0.14 -21.32 1.20
N ALA A 253 -0.20 -21.44 -0.09
CA ALA A 253 -1.57 -21.29 -0.59
C ALA A 253 -2.50 -22.39 -0.05
N ARG A 254 -2.06 -23.66 -0.08
CA ARG A 254 -2.80 -24.78 0.49
C ARG A 254 -3.02 -24.62 1.99
N ALA A 255 -1.99 -24.19 2.71
CA ALA A 255 -2.10 -23.92 4.15
C ALA A 255 -3.08 -22.77 4.46
N ALA A 256 -3.06 -21.70 3.68
CA ALA A 256 -4.01 -20.61 3.82
C ALA A 256 -5.46 -21.08 3.55
N GLU A 257 -5.68 -21.86 2.50
CA GLU A 257 -7.01 -22.45 2.21
C GLU A 257 -7.46 -23.40 3.33
N ALA A 258 -6.58 -24.27 3.83
CA ALA A 258 -6.88 -25.18 4.94
C ALA A 258 -7.21 -24.41 6.25
N GLY A 259 -6.63 -23.22 6.43
CA GLY A 259 -6.97 -22.31 7.51
C GLY A 259 -8.30 -21.57 7.32
N GLY A 260 -8.96 -21.70 6.17
CA GLY A 260 -10.23 -21.04 5.89
C GLY A 260 -10.11 -19.68 5.20
N ALA A 261 -8.99 -19.40 4.52
CA ALA A 261 -8.93 -18.23 3.63
C ALA A 261 -10.03 -18.31 2.57
N ALA A 262 -10.79 -17.23 2.39
CA ALA A 262 -11.87 -17.15 1.41
C ALA A 262 -11.37 -16.79 0.00
N MET A 263 -10.18 -16.22 -0.12
CA MET A 263 -9.54 -15.84 -1.39
C MET A 263 -8.04 -15.63 -1.17
N LEU A 264 -7.23 -15.92 -2.19
CA LEU A 264 -5.78 -15.69 -2.18
C LEU A 264 -5.38 -14.64 -3.22
N ALA A 265 -4.29 -13.92 -2.96
CA ALA A 265 -3.67 -13.01 -3.91
C ALA A 265 -2.18 -13.31 -4.08
N ILE A 266 -1.71 -13.63 -5.28
CA ILE A 266 -0.32 -13.97 -5.56
C ILE A 266 0.40 -12.87 -6.33
N HIS A 267 1.48 -12.33 -5.77
CA HIS A 267 2.50 -11.60 -6.52
C HIS A 267 3.62 -12.59 -6.84
N PRO A 268 3.77 -13.07 -8.08
CA PRO A 268 4.69 -14.15 -8.39
C PRO A 268 6.13 -13.64 -8.58
N ARG A 269 6.64 -13.02 -7.52
CA ARG A 269 8.06 -12.74 -7.32
C ARG A 269 8.49 -13.25 -5.96
N PHE A 270 9.75 -13.65 -5.86
CA PHE A 270 10.39 -13.89 -4.58
C PHE A 270 10.54 -12.59 -3.79
N ALA A 271 10.59 -12.68 -2.46
CA ALA A 271 10.76 -11.52 -1.60
C ALA A 271 12.09 -10.79 -1.89
N SER A 272 13.16 -11.55 -2.10
CA SER A 272 14.50 -11.06 -2.46
C SER A 272 14.55 -10.28 -3.78
N GLN A 273 13.63 -10.53 -4.72
CA GLN A 273 13.56 -9.76 -5.97
C GLN A 273 12.94 -8.36 -5.76
N GLY A 274 12.18 -8.15 -4.69
CA GLY A 274 11.42 -6.91 -4.50
C GLY A 274 10.49 -6.63 -5.70
N TYR A 275 10.87 -5.65 -6.52
CA TYR A 275 10.19 -5.28 -7.77
C TYR A 275 11.07 -5.44 -9.03
N GLY A 276 12.27 -6.00 -8.88
CA GLY A 276 13.15 -6.33 -10.00
C GLY A 276 12.74 -7.62 -10.72
N GLY A 277 13.37 -7.88 -11.86
CA GLY A 277 13.05 -9.03 -12.72
C GLY A 277 11.62 -9.00 -13.26
N VAL A 278 11.14 -10.16 -13.72
CA VAL A 278 9.80 -10.35 -14.28
C VAL A 278 8.94 -11.18 -13.30
N ALA A 279 7.67 -10.84 -13.18
CA ALA A 279 6.69 -11.63 -12.44
C ALA A 279 6.42 -12.96 -13.17
N ASP A 280 6.64 -14.09 -12.50
CA ASP A 280 6.57 -15.42 -13.09
C ASP A 280 5.13 -15.98 -13.12
N ARG A 281 4.48 -15.88 -14.27
CA ARG A 281 3.08 -16.31 -14.44
C ARG A 281 2.89 -17.80 -14.18
N ALA A 282 3.91 -18.65 -14.36
CA ALA A 282 3.82 -20.07 -14.05
C ALA A 282 3.59 -20.32 -12.54
N VAL A 283 4.11 -19.45 -11.67
CA VAL A 283 3.82 -19.50 -10.22
C VAL A 283 2.36 -19.19 -9.95
N SER A 284 1.78 -18.21 -10.63
CA SER A 284 0.35 -17.89 -10.50
C SER A 284 -0.52 -19.07 -10.94
N ALA A 285 -0.21 -19.69 -12.09
CA ALA A 285 -0.91 -20.89 -12.57
C ALA A 285 -0.78 -22.06 -11.58
N ALA A 286 0.42 -22.31 -11.04
CA ALA A 286 0.66 -23.37 -10.07
C ALA A 286 -0.11 -23.15 -8.76
N VAL A 287 -0.19 -21.90 -8.27
CA VAL A 287 -1.02 -21.57 -7.10
C VAL A 287 -2.50 -21.80 -7.40
N LYS A 288 -3.00 -21.33 -8.55
CA LYS A 288 -4.40 -21.52 -8.93
C LYS A 288 -4.79 -22.99 -9.05
N ALA A 289 -3.92 -23.83 -9.64
CA ALA A 289 -4.17 -25.27 -9.76
C ALA A 289 -4.16 -26.01 -8.41
N ALA A 290 -3.54 -25.43 -7.37
CA ALA A 290 -3.34 -26.09 -6.08
C ALA A 290 -4.45 -25.88 -5.06
N VAL A 291 -5.35 -24.92 -5.29
CA VAL A 291 -6.43 -24.53 -4.37
C VAL A 291 -7.78 -24.41 -5.09
N ARG A 292 -8.86 -24.45 -4.32
CA ARG A 292 -10.24 -24.31 -4.82
C ARG A 292 -10.80 -22.91 -4.63
N VAL A 293 -10.34 -22.20 -3.59
CA VAL A 293 -10.72 -20.81 -3.36
C VAL A 293 -10.28 -19.90 -4.52
N PRO A 294 -10.96 -18.78 -4.77
CA PRO A 294 -10.56 -17.86 -5.82
C PRO A 294 -9.14 -17.33 -5.61
N VAL A 295 -8.40 -17.15 -6.70
CA VAL A 295 -7.04 -16.65 -6.72
C VAL A 295 -6.96 -15.39 -7.58
N MET A 296 -6.46 -14.31 -7.00
CA MET A 296 -6.10 -13.08 -7.70
C MET A 296 -4.62 -13.10 -8.04
N ALA A 297 -4.26 -12.87 -9.31
CA ALA A 297 -2.87 -12.74 -9.71
C ALA A 297 -2.51 -11.30 -10.05
N GLY A 298 -1.24 -10.94 -9.93
CA GLY A 298 -0.78 -9.62 -10.35
C GLY A 298 0.72 -9.60 -10.57
N GLY A 299 1.29 -8.39 -10.61
CA GLY A 299 2.68 -8.19 -10.98
C GLY A 299 2.81 -7.84 -12.46
N ASP A 300 3.50 -6.74 -12.73
CA ASP A 300 3.83 -6.22 -14.06
C ASP A 300 2.66 -5.84 -14.98
N LEU A 301 1.44 -5.86 -14.45
CA LEU A 301 0.25 -5.35 -15.13
C LEU A 301 0.29 -3.83 -15.24
N ARG A 302 0.14 -3.32 -16.47
CA ARG A 302 0.11 -1.89 -16.80
C ARG A 302 -1.19 -1.47 -17.49
N HIS A 303 -1.89 -2.42 -18.10
CA HIS A 303 -3.13 -2.21 -18.83
C HIS A 303 -4.14 -3.34 -18.55
N PRO A 304 -5.47 -3.12 -18.65
CA PRO A 304 -6.48 -4.18 -18.57
C PRO A 304 -6.22 -5.39 -19.47
N GLY A 305 -5.72 -5.16 -20.68
CA GLY A 305 -5.33 -6.25 -21.59
C GLY A 305 -4.23 -7.17 -21.02
N ASP A 306 -3.28 -6.63 -20.23
CA ASP A 306 -2.27 -7.46 -19.56
C ASP A 306 -2.91 -8.37 -18.52
N ALA A 307 -3.95 -7.87 -17.83
CA ALA A 307 -4.67 -8.57 -16.78
C ALA A 307 -5.57 -9.67 -17.35
N GLU A 308 -6.24 -9.42 -18.47
CA GLU A 308 -7.02 -10.42 -19.18
C GLU A 308 -6.13 -11.55 -19.69
N ALA A 309 -5.02 -11.21 -20.36
CA ALA A 309 -4.05 -12.20 -20.81
C ALA A 309 -3.45 -13.01 -19.65
N LEU A 310 -3.16 -12.36 -18.51
CA LEU A 310 -2.69 -13.07 -17.32
C LEU A 310 -3.74 -14.07 -16.81
N MET A 311 -5.00 -13.68 -16.71
CA MET A 311 -6.07 -14.56 -16.23
C MET A 311 -6.33 -15.71 -17.20
N GLU A 312 -6.29 -15.47 -18.51
CA GLU A 312 -6.44 -16.49 -19.54
C GLU A 312 -5.30 -17.52 -19.49
N GLU A 313 -4.06 -17.05 -19.39
CA GLU A 313 -2.86 -17.91 -19.33
C GLU A 313 -2.79 -18.76 -18.05
N THR A 314 -3.17 -18.19 -16.91
CA THR A 314 -2.96 -18.81 -15.60
C THR A 314 -4.19 -19.49 -15.01
N GLY A 315 -5.37 -19.23 -15.58
CA GLY A 315 -6.65 -19.65 -15.03
C GLY A 315 -7.05 -18.92 -13.73
N CYS A 316 -6.32 -17.88 -13.30
CA CYS A 316 -6.67 -17.11 -12.11
C CYS A 316 -8.02 -16.39 -12.27
N ASP A 317 -8.77 -16.28 -11.18
CA ASP A 317 -10.15 -15.78 -11.19
C ASP A 317 -10.22 -14.26 -11.27
N LEU A 318 -9.24 -13.56 -10.68
CA LEU A 318 -9.11 -12.10 -10.77
C LEU A 318 -7.66 -11.70 -11.06
N ALA A 319 -7.51 -10.43 -11.44
CA ALA A 319 -6.22 -9.76 -11.48
C ALA A 319 -6.19 -8.56 -10.53
N PHE A 320 -5.02 -8.21 -10.00
CA PHE A 320 -4.85 -6.99 -9.22
C PHE A 320 -3.79 -6.05 -9.80
N PHE A 321 -4.09 -4.76 -9.79
CA PHE A 321 -3.17 -3.70 -10.18
C PHE A 321 -2.50 -3.09 -8.96
N GLY A 322 -1.18 -2.95 -9.03
CA GLY A 322 -0.37 -2.26 -8.02
C GLY A 322 0.05 -0.88 -8.51
N ARG A 323 1.34 -0.73 -8.81
CA ARG A 323 1.97 0.55 -9.21
C ARG A 323 1.26 1.27 -10.36
N ALA A 324 0.70 0.53 -11.33
CA ALA A 324 0.00 1.13 -12.45
C ALA A 324 -1.24 1.95 -12.03
N ALA A 325 -1.94 1.54 -10.96
CA ALA A 325 -3.14 2.22 -10.48
C ALA A 325 -2.85 3.54 -9.77
N ILE A 326 -1.65 3.73 -9.21
CA ILE A 326 -1.31 4.91 -8.41
C ILE A 326 -1.45 6.20 -9.22
N GLY A 327 -0.92 6.19 -10.44
CA GLY A 327 -0.92 7.33 -11.37
C GLY A 327 -2.00 7.31 -12.43
N ALA A 328 -2.78 6.22 -12.49
CA ALA A 328 -3.82 6.02 -13.48
C ALA A 328 -5.02 5.26 -12.88
N PRO A 329 -5.71 5.82 -11.87
CA PRO A 329 -6.84 5.13 -11.23
C PRO A 329 -8.00 4.87 -12.20
N TRP A 330 -8.09 5.59 -13.32
CA TRP A 330 -9.05 5.31 -14.40
C TRP A 330 -8.76 4.02 -15.18
N LEU A 331 -7.62 3.34 -14.96
CA LEU A 331 -7.28 2.11 -15.68
C LEU A 331 -8.35 1.03 -15.56
N PHE A 332 -9.08 0.98 -14.44
CA PHE A 332 -10.12 -0.01 -14.21
C PHE A 332 -11.35 0.19 -15.11
N ALA A 333 -11.51 1.38 -15.70
CA ALA A 333 -12.59 1.71 -16.62
C ALA A 333 -12.17 1.60 -18.10
N LEU A 334 -10.90 1.30 -18.37
CA LEU A 334 -10.40 1.16 -19.74
C LEU A 334 -10.76 -0.21 -20.30
N ARG A 335 -11.05 -0.25 -21.60
CA ARG A 335 -11.14 -1.50 -22.36
C ARG A 335 -9.77 -1.89 -22.92
N PRO A 336 -9.52 -3.19 -23.19
CA PRO A 336 -8.34 -3.62 -23.91
C PRO A 336 -8.12 -2.82 -25.20
N GLY A 337 -6.88 -2.38 -25.43
CA GLY A 337 -6.52 -1.55 -26.59
C GLY A 337 -6.77 -0.04 -26.47
N GLU A 338 -7.52 0.43 -25.46
CA GLU A 338 -7.67 1.87 -25.24
C GLU A 338 -6.36 2.50 -24.73
N PRO A 339 -6.07 3.78 -25.05
CA PRO A 339 -4.87 4.43 -24.55
C PRO A 339 -4.96 4.68 -23.04
N LEU A 340 -3.87 4.40 -22.32
CA LEU A 340 -3.80 4.66 -20.87
C LEU A 340 -3.95 6.16 -20.54
N PHE A 341 -3.46 7.05 -21.41
CA PHE A 341 -3.60 8.49 -21.21
C PHE A 341 -5.01 8.94 -21.66
N PRO A 342 -5.85 9.46 -20.77
CA PRO A 342 -7.25 9.77 -21.07
C PRO A 342 -7.44 11.14 -21.75
N GLY A 343 -6.34 11.81 -22.13
CA GLY A 343 -6.32 13.21 -22.52
C GLY A 343 -6.21 14.16 -21.32
N TRP A 344 -5.67 15.36 -21.57
CA TRP A 344 -5.38 16.36 -20.53
C TRP A 344 -6.57 16.74 -19.65
N PRO A 345 -7.77 17.03 -20.19
CA PRO A 345 -8.90 17.44 -19.35
C PRO A 345 -9.27 16.40 -18.29
N ARG A 346 -9.34 15.11 -18.68
CA ARG A 346 -9.68 14.02 -17.76
C ARG A 346 -8.52 13.67 -16.83
N PHE A 347 -7.29 13.69 -17.34
CA PHE A 347 -6.08 13.47 -16.54
C PHE A 347 -5.98 14.50 -15.40
N LEU A 348 -6.08 15.79 -15.71
CA LEU A 348 -6.00 16.88 -14.73
C LEU A 348 -7.19 16.86 -13.77
N SER A 349 -8.40 16.57 -14.26
CA SER A 349 -9.59 16.46 -13.42
C SER A 349 -9.42 15.39 -12.33
N VAL A 350 -8.96 14.19 -12.69
CA VAL A 350 -8.72 13.10 -11.72
C VAL A 350 -7.56 13.46 -10.80
N PHE A 351 -6.44 13.97 -11.34
CA PHE A 351 -5.29 14.37 -10.52
C PHE A 351 -5.69 15.42 -9.48
N CYS A 352 -6.31 16.52 -9.87
CA CYS A 352 -6.73 17.56 -8.95
C CYS A 352 -7.74 17.05 -7.91
N ARG A 353 -8.67 16.16 -8.31
CA ARG A 353 -9.60 15.54 -7.36
C ARG A 353 -8.85 14.67 -6.34
N HIS A 354 -7.89 13.87 -6.77
CA HIS A 354 -7.06 13.07 -5.88
C HIS A 354 -6.32 13.95 -4.87
N VAL A 355 -5.73 15.06 -5.33
CA VAL A 355 -5.02 16.02 -4.48
C VAL A 355 -5.94 16.65 -3.43
N ARG A 356 -7.17 17.06 -3.80
CA ARG A 356 -8.15 17.62 -2.84
C ARG A 356 -8.51 16.63 -1.75
N MET A 357 -8.82 15.39 -2.13
CA MET A 357 -9.19 14.33 -1.18
C MET A 357 -8.01 13.94 -0.28
N LEU A 358 -6.77 14.01 -0.77
CA LEU A 358 -5.58 13.82 0.06
C LEU A 358 -5.40 14.94 1.08
N ALA A 359 -5.69 16.19 0.71
CA ALA A 359 -5.66 17.32 1.62
C ALA A 359 -6.71 17.22 2.71
N GLU A 360 -7.92 16.74 2.37
CA GLU A 360 -8.97 16.42 3.34
C GLU A 360 -8.50 15.30 4.30
N HIS A 361 -7.87 14.27 3.76
CA HIS A 361 -7.41 13.13 4.55
C HIS A 361 -6.22 13.47 5.46
N LEU A 362 -5.21 14.19 4.98
CA LEU A 362 -3.91 14.36 5.67
C LEU A 362 -3.66 15.79 6.18
N GLY A 363 -4.44 16.77 5.75
CA GLY A 363 -4.07 18.19 5.84
C GLY A 363 -3.11 18.60 4.72
N GLU A 364 -3.04 19.90 4.44
CA GLU A 364 -2.33 20.45 3.27
C GLU A 364 -0.82 20.14 3.27
N GLY A 365 -0.13 20.26 4.40
CA GLY A 365 1.31 20.04 4.48
C GLY A 365 1.70 18.62 4.07
N ASP A 366 1.08 17.63 4.70
CA ASP A 366 1.31 16.21 4.41
C ASP A 366 0.80 15.82 3.02
N ALA A 367 -0.31 16.42 2.56
CA ALA A 367 -0.79 16.25 1.20
C ALA A 367 0.23 16.74 0.17
N CYS A 368 0.87 17.90 0.37
CA CYS A 368 1.92 18.37 -0.53
C CYS A 368 3.08 17.38 -0.63
N LEU A 369 3.55 16.83 0.51
CA LEU A 369 4.59 15.79 0.52
C LEU A 369 4.16 14.52 -0.23
N ARG A 370 2.88 14.14 -0.10
CA ARG A 370 2.30 13.01 -0.84
C ARG A 370 2.23 13.31 -2.35
N VAL A 371 1.83 14.52 -2.73
CA VAL A 371 1.74 14.94 -4.13
C VAL A 371 3.08 14.86 -4.83
N ARG A 372 4.19 15.22 -4.19
CA ARG A 372 5.54 15.09 -4.79
C ARG A 372 5.83 13.66 -5.24
N ARG A 373 5.39 12.66 -4.47
CA ARG A 373 5.50 11.24 -4.82
C ARG A 373 4.52 10.84 -5.90
N LEU A 374 3.27 11.28 -5.80
CA LEU A 374 2.23 11.00 -6.80
C LEU A 374 2.54 11.61 -8.16
N ALA A 375 3.17 12.78 -8.21
CA ALA A 375 3.55 13.45 -9.45
C ALA A 375 4.37 12.53 -10.34
N ARG A 376 5.33 11.79 -9.75
CA ARG A 376 6.13 10.79 -10.48
C ARG A 376 5.27 9.66 -11.04
N GLU A 377 4.29 9.19 -10.29
CA GLU A 377 3.43 8.08 -10.71
C GLU A 377 2.42 8.52 -11.78
N TYR A 378 1.80 9.69 -11.64
CA TYR A 378 0.91 10.30 -12.65
C TYR A 378 1.66 10.63 -13.95
N ALA A 379 2.88 11.16 -13.85
CA ALA A 379 3.71 11.47 -15.01
C ALA A 379 3.92 10.24 -15.92
N ARG A 380 3.98 9.02 -15.38
CA ARG A 380 4.14 7.80 -16.19
C ARG A 380 2.99 7.55 -17.17
N ALA A 381 1.80 8.08 -16.91
CA ALA A 381 0.68 7.96 -17.82
C ALA A 381 0.76 8.95 -19.00
N ILE A 382 1.57 10.01 -18.91
CA ILE A 382 1.73 11.03 -19.95
C ILE A 382 2.62 10.45 -21.07
N PRO A 383 2.15 10.30 -22.33
CA PRO A 383 2.91 9.64 -23.39
C PRO A 383 4.12 10.47 -23.85
N ASP A 384 3.90 11.78 -24.01
CA ASP A 384 4.90 12.73 -24.47
C ASP A 384 6.01 12.93 -23.42
N PRO A 385 7.30 12.64 -23.74
CA PRO A 385 8.39 12.71 -22.77
C PRO A 385 8.63 14.10 -22.19
N ASP A 386 8.51 15.15 -23.01
CA ASP A 386 8.81 16.52 -22.59
C ASP A 386 7.72 17.05 -21.65
N ARG A 387 6.45 16.84 -22.00
CA ARG A 387 5.31 17.13 -21.13
C ARG A 387 5.33 16.31 -19.85
N ARG A 388 5.75 15.05 -19.92
CA ARG A 388 5.96 14.19 -18.74
C ARG A 388 6.99 14.79 -17.79
N ALA A 389 8.15 15.18 -18.31
CA ALA A 389 9.22 15.79 -17.53
C ALA A 389 8.75 17.11 -16.91
N ALA A 390 8.12 17.98 -17.71
CA ALA A 390 7.58 19.26 -17.25
C ALA A 390 6.54 19.10 -16.13
N PHE A 391 5.62 18.13 -16.25
CA PHE A 391 4.62 17.83 -15.22
C PHE A 391 5.26 17.39 -13.90
N TYR A 392 6.22 16.46 -13.97
CA TYR A 392 6.94 16.01 -12.79
C TYR A 392 7.76 17.14 -12.14
N ASP A 393 8.51 17.90 -12.94
CA ASP A 393 9.39 18.96 -12.46
C ASP A 393 8.63 20.09 -11.78
N ALA A 394 7.43 20.44 -12.28
CA ALA A 394 6.58 21.46 -11.67
C ALA A 394 6.05 21.05 -10.28
N LEU A 395 5.86 19.76 -10.03
CA LEU A 395 5.17 19.24 -8.84
C LEU A 395 6.08 18.55 -7.83
N LYS A 396 7.31 18.15 -8.22
CA LYS A 396 8.25 17.43 -7.34
C LYS A 396 8.69 18.22 -6.11
N GLU A 397 8.59 19.55 -6.15
CA GLU A 397 8.88 20.46 -5.02
C GLU A 397 7.65 21.29 -4.59
N ILE A 398 6.43 20.80 -4.83
CA ILE A 398 5.23 21.57 -4.52
C ILE A 398 5.14 21.90 -3.01
N ALA A 399 4.82 23.16 -2.70
CA ALA A 399 4.79 23.69 -1.34
C ALA A 399 3.39 24.13 -0.87
N SER A 400 2.42 24.27 -1.79
CA SER A 400 1.03 24.56 -1.47
C SER A 400 0.09 23.97 -2.53
N LEU A 401 -1.16 23.73 -2.14
CA LEU A 401 -2.19 23.24 -3.04
C LEU A 401 -2.64 24.30 -4.03
N GLU A 402 -2.63 25.57 -3.62
CA GLU A 402 -2.89 26.70 -4.51
C GLU A 402 -1.97 26.67 -5.73
N ARG A 403 -0.65 26.52 -5.53
CA ARG A 403 0.31 26.41 -6.63
C ARG A 403 0.08 25.16 -7.47
N CYS A 404 -0.32 24.05 -6.84
CA CYS A 404 -0.62 22.80 -7.53
C CYS A 404 -1.80 23.00 -8.50
N PHE A 405 -2.89 23.60 -8.03
CA PHE A 405 -4.08 23.83 -8.82
C PHE A 405 -3.90 24.94 -9.86
N ALA A 406 -3.13 26.00 -9.55
CA ALA A 406 -2.77 27.02 -10.53
C ALA A 406 -1.98 26.43 -11.70
N TYR A 407 -1.00 25.55 -11.41
CA TYR A 407 -0.27 24.82 -12.44
C TYR A 407 -1.20 23.94 -13.29
N CYS A 408 -2.10 23.20 -12.65
CA CYS A 408 -3.04 22.35 -13.38
C CYS A 408 -4.01 23.16 -14.25
N ALA A 409 -4.47 24.32 -13.78
CA ALA A 409 -5.35 25.20 -14.55
C ALA A 409 -4.65 25.78 -15.79
N ALA A 410 -3.35 26.07 -15.71
CA ALA A 410 -2.57 26.55 -16.86
C ALA A 410 -2.31 25.48 -17.95
N LEU A 411 -2.56 24.20 -17.65
CA LEU A 411 -2.44 23.09 -18.60
C LEU A 411 -3.76 22.69 -19.29
N GLN A 412 -4.90 23.22 -18.81
CA GLN A 412 -6.22 23.02 -19.43
C GLN A 412 -6.35 23.89 -20.67
#